data_AF-A0A133YJ96-F1
#
_entry.id   AF-A0A133YJ96-F1
#
_cell.length_a   1.000
_cell.length_b   1.000
_cell.length_c   1.000
_cell.angle_alpha   90.00
_cell.angle_beta   90.00
_cell.angle_gamma   90.00
#
_symmetry.space_group_name_H-M   'P 1'
#
loop_
_entity.id
_entity.type
_entity.pdbx_description
1 polymer ?
#
loop_
_entity_poly.entity_id
_entity_poly.type
_entity_poly.pdbx_seq_one_letter_code
_entity_poly.pdbx_strand_id
1 'polypeptide(L)'
;MKKSLRFMVLFLLAWVTTSVSAGEYSYEFSNKVFTGEGTKTLGSIDWTIQVPGKIFWGFAKNKGQQIGSAGKPAQTVTLSTTGITQQVSKIVVETSGARDISATLEVSVGGNAYATSDGNAYHLTKESTEATFTGSAAGEIKLVYSNSEPLKAIYIKAIKVYYGEGESGGEIEPKPEEIASVASIAELNALKDGQVAALYLSDEANARVTFAHDKYIYLRDNTGAVCLYNIDKKMTYNQHVAGYITGKKTVIGNMPAFTASPTTNAYMLIAADPVTEPNVEPIETTAAAMSEHYADWVTIKNVKMSDGQQGQDATGTVNVANTFNVSEYADIQSGKEYDFFGIVNSTADSNLNLSLIHNVAYKRTGNPAADMQADFLPLTPTGIHQMNMEQNKNIIVYDLMGRRISPSQMTKGVYIINGKKYVK
;
A
#
# COMPACT_ATOMS: atom_id res chain seq x y z
N MET A 1 -33.18 -39.99 -30.89
CA MET A 1 -32.40 -39.33 -29.82
C MET A 1 -30.92 -39.59 -30.03
N LYS A 2 -30.08 -38.60 -29.70
CA LYS A 2 -28.60 -38.54 -29.78
C LYS A 2 -28.06 -38.26 -31.19
N LYS A 3 -28.21 -37.02 -31.69
CA LYS A 3 -27.27 -35.87 -31.57
C LYS A 3 -25.85 -36.23 -32.02
N SER A 4 -25.57 -35.86 -33.27
CA SER A 4 -24.25 -35.86 -33.90
C SER A 4 -23.34 -34.79 -33.29
N LEU A 5 -22.15 -35.20 -32.87
CA LEU A 5 -21.04 -34.35 -32.48
C LEU A 5 -20.44 -33.71 -33.74
N ARG A 6 -20.60 -32.40 -33.92
CA ARG A 6 -19.89 -31.64 -34.97
C ARG A 6 -18.65 -31.02 -34.35
N PHE A 7 -17.49 -31.43 -34.84
CA PHE A 7 -16.21 -30.72 -34.69
C PHE A 7 -16.37 -29.30 -35.25
N MET A 8 -16.18 -28.28 -34.42
CA MET A 8 -16.05 -26.89 -34.84
C MET A 8 -14.62 -26.45 -34.54
N VAL A 9 -13.86 -26.28 -35.62
CA VAL A 9 -12.51 -25.69 -35.64
C VAL A 9 -12.64 -24.21 -35.25
N LEU A 10 -12.07 -23.81 -34.11
CA LEU A 10 -11.93 -22.40 -33.76
C LEU A 10 -10.73 -21.81 -34.52
N PHE A 11 -11.01 -20.80 -35.34
CA PHE A 11 -10.02 -19.90 -35.92
C PHE A 11 -9.34 -19.08 -34.80
N LEU A 12 -8.03 -19.25 -34.63
CA LEU A 12 -7.20 -18.40 -33.79
C LEU A 12 -6.84 -17.13 -34.59
N LEU A 13 -7.60 -16.05 -34.42
CA LEU A 13 -7.26 -14.73 -34.95
C LEU A 13 -6.50 -13.99 -33.85
N ALA A 14 -5.17 -13.95 -33.94
CA ALA A 14 -4.34 -13.17 -33.04
C ALA A 14 -4.54 -11.67 -33.35
N TRP A 15 -5.46 -11.03 -32.64
CA TRP A 15 -5.46 -9.58 -32.50
C TRP A 15 -4.30 -9.20 -31.58
N VAL A 16 -3.21 -8.70 -32.16
CA VAL A 16 -2.24 -7.91 -31.40
C VAL A 16 -2.92 -6.58 -31.12
N THR A 17 -3.70 -6.50 -30.03
CA THR A 17 -4.16 -5.22 -29.51
C THR A 17 -2.94 -4.57 -28.86
N THR A 18 -2.35 -3.57 -29.49
CA THR A 18 -1.48 -2.64 -28.78
C THR A 18 -2.37 -1.89 -27.80
N SER A 19 -2.32 -2.27 -26.53
CA SER A 19 -3.03 -1.56 -25.47
C SER A 19 -2.44 -0.15 -25.36
N VAL A 20 -3.12 0.84 -25.91
CA VAL A 20 -2.81 2.26 -25.69
C VAL A 20 -3.48 2.65 -24.37
N SER A 21 -2.67 2.95 -23.35
CA SER A 21 -3.15 3.35 -22.02
C SER A 21 -3.79 4.75 -22.08
N ALA A 22 -4.95 4.93 -21.46
CA ALA A 22 -5.42 6.25 -21.06
C ALA A 22 -4.41 6.86 -20.04
N GLY A 23 -4.05 8.11 -20.26
CA GLY A 23 -3.16 8.90 -19.43
C GLY A 23 -3.92 9.98 -18.66
N GLU A 24 -3.40 10.32 -17.48
CA GLU A 24 -3.89 11.42 -16.66
C GLU A 24 -2.72 12.36 -16.34
N TYR A 25 -2.96 13.66 -16.54
CA TYR A 25 -2.14 14.72 -16.00
C TYR A 25 -2.90 15.40 -14.87
N SER A 26 -2.22 15.69 -13.76
CA SER A 26 -2.81 16.41 -12.63
C SER A 26 -1.81 17.38 -12.02
N TYR A 27 -2.30 18.56 -11.62
CA TYR A 27 -1.52 19.56 -10.90
C TYR A 27 -2.38 20.35 -9.92
N GLU A 28 -1.90 20.49 -8.69
CA GLU A 28 -2.51 21.34 -7.65
C GLU A 28 -1.55 22.47 -7.25
N PHE A 29 -2.07 23.71 -7.23
CA PHE A 29 -1.33 24.87 -6.76
C PHE A 29 -1.25 24.85 -5.23
N SER A 30 -0.09 24.50 -4.69
CA SER A 30 0.21 24.54 -3.25
C SER A 30 0.87 25.84 -2.79
N ASN A 31 1.29 26.69 -3.74
CA ASN A 31 1.92 27.99 -3.50
C ASN A 31 1.69 28.94 -4.69
N LYS A 32 2.21 30.16 -4.59
CA LYS A 32 2.20 31.14 -5.69
C LYS A 32 3.26 30.78 -6.73
N VAL A 33 2.82 30.26 -7.88
CA VAL A 33 3.68 29.80 -8.97
C VAL A 33 3.88 30.89 -10.02
N PHE A 34 2.78 31.52 -10.44
CA PHE A 34 2.81 32.62 -11.39
C PHE A 34 2.95 33.96 -10.65
N THR A 35 3.90 34.76 -11.11
CA THR A 35 4.17 36.13 -10.63
C THR A 35 4.11 37.17 -11.75
N GLY A 36 3.73 36.72 -12.95
CA GLY A 36 3.69 37.45 -14.20
C GLY A 36 3.27 36.51 -15.33
N GLU A 37 3.10 37.06 -16.54
CA GLU A 37 2.90 36.28 -17.76
C GLU A 37 4.14 35.41 -18.07
N GLY A 38 3.92 34.32 -18.81
CA GLY A 38 4.98 33.43 -19.28
C GLY A 38 4.75 31.96 -18.91
N THR A 39 5.77 31.16 -19.18
CA THR A 39 5.71 29.70 -19.03
C THR A 39 6.26 29.25 -17.69
N LYS A 40 5.57 28.29 -17.06
CA LYS A 40 6.00 27.57 -15.85
C LYS A 40 5.71 26.09 -16.01
N THR A 41 6.63 25.27 -15.51
CA THR A 41 6.42 23.82 -15.40
C THR A 41 5.49 23.54 -14.22
N LEU A 42 4.31 23.01 -14.51
CA LEU A 42 3.31 22.59 -13.53
C LEU A 42 3.29 21.05 -13.49
N GLY A 43 3.96 20.46 -12.51
CA GLY A 43 4.18 19.01 -12.47
C GLY A 43 5.22 18.62 -13.53
N SER A 44 4.82 17.82 -14.51
CA SER A 44 5.66 17.39 -15.63
C SER A 44 5.43 18.16 -16.93
N ILE A 45 4.48 19.11 -16.97
CA ILE A 45 4.04 19.78 -18.19
C ILE A 45 4.25 21.29 -18.08
N ASP A 46 4.76 21.90 -19.14
CA ASP A 46 4.88 23.35 -19.24
C ASP A 46 3.53 23.98 -19.59
N TRP A 47 3.13 24.97 -18.79
CA TRP A 47 1.94 25.78 -19.01
C TRP A 47 2.31 27.25 -19.15
N THR A 48 1.72 27.91 -20.14
CA THR A 48 1.92 29.33 -20.41
C THR A 48 0.69 30.11 -19.97
N ILE A 49 0.89 31.13 -19.15
CA ILE A 49 -0.17 32.05 -18.75
C ILE A 49 -0.03 33.39 -19.48
N GLN A 50 -1.13 33.89 -20.01
CA GLN A 50 -1.26 35.19 -20.65
C GLN A 50 -2.42 35.95 -20.01
N VAL A 51 -2.16 37.17 -19.57
CA VAL A 51 -3.11 38.05 -18.88
C VAL A 51 -2.84 39.49 -19.31
N PRO A 52 -3.65 40.07 -20.21
CA PRO A 52 -3.47 41.44 -20.64
C PRO A 52 -3.55 42.44 -19.48
N GLY A 53 -2.60 43.39 -19.46
CA GLY A 53 -2.58 44.50 -18.52
C GLY A 53 -1.84 44.26 -17.21
N LYS A 54 -1.81 45.28 -16.34
CA LYS A 54 -1.12 45.21 -15.05
C LYS A 54 -2.04 44.70 -13.96
N ILE A 55 -1.94 43.41 -13.66
CA ILE A 55 -2.79 42.73 -12.66
C ILE A 55 -2.06 42.43 -11.35
N PHE A 56 -2.80 41.95 -10.36
CA PHE A 56 -2.25 41.42 -9.11
C PHE A 56 -2.01 39.89 -9.19
N TRP A 57 -0.91 39.41 -8.61
CA TRP A 57 -0.57 37.99 -8.54
C TRP A 57 -0.44 37.55 -7.08
N GLY A 58 -1.22 36.55 -6.69
CA GLY A 58 -1.29 36.09 -5.30
C GLY A 58 -1.47 34.59 -5.17
N PHE A 59 -1.72 34.16 -3.94
CA PHE A 59 -2.08 32.78 -3.62
C PHE A 59 -2.96 32.77 -2.39
N ALA A 60 -3.98 31.92 -2.40
CA ALA A 60 -4.83 31.67 -1.24
C ALA A 60 -4.85 30.17 -0.97
N LYS A 61 -4.47 29.75 0.24
CA LYS A 61 -4.30 28.32 0.60
C LYS A 61 -5.48 27.43 0.20
N ASN A 62 -6.71 27.94 0.34
CA ASN A 62 -7.93 27.17 0.07
C ASN A 62 -8.49 27.36 -1.35
N LYS A 63 -7.85 28.19 -2.18
CA LYS A 63 -8.33 28.54 -3.54
C LYS A 63 -7.26 28.43 -4.63
N GLY A 64 -5.99 28.31 -4.27
CA GLY A 64 -4.86 28.17 -5.19
C GLY A 64 -4.31 29.50 -5.70
N GLN A 65 -3.79 29.47 -6.93
CA GLN A 65 -3.16 30.60 -7.61
C GLN A 65 -4.18 31.72 -7.83
N GLN A 66 -3.93 32.90 -7.26
CA GLN A 66 -4.77 34.07 -7.45
C GLN A 66 -4.28 34.89 -8.64
N ILE A 67 -5.22 35.27 -9.50
CA ILE A 67 -5.00 36.08 -10.70
C ILE A 67 -5.97 37.25 -10.65
N GLY A 68 -5.41 38.46 -10.52
CA GLY A 68 -6.14 39.69 -10.31
C GLY A 68 -6.60 39.92 -8.86
N SER A 69 -7.20 41.08 -8.65
CA SER A 69 -7.85 41.52 -7.41
C SER A 69 -8.91 42.57 -7.74
N ALA A 70 -9.75 42.97 -6.79
CA ALA A 70 -10.73 44.03 -7.04
C ALA A 70 -10.10 45.37 -7.46
N GLY A 71 -8.86 45.67 -7.03
CA GLY A 71 -8.15 46.91 -7.40
C GLY A 71 -7.23 46.78 -8.61
N LYS A 72 -6.91 45.55 -9.03
CA LYS A 72 -6.08 45.23 -10.20
C LYS A 72 -6.58 43.93 -10.84
N PRO A 73 -7.79 43.92 -11.43
CA PRO A 73 -8.42 42.71 -11.91
C PRO A 73 -7.81 42.24 -13.23
N ALA A 74 -7.93 40.94 -13.48
CA ALA A 74 -7.74 40.38 -14.82
C ALA A 74 -9.08 40.34 -15.53
N GLN A 75 -9.19 40.96 -16.71
CA GLN A 75 -10.38 40.85 -17.56
C GLN A 75 -10.41 39.52 -18.30
N THR A 76 -9.26 39.07 -18.79
CA THR A 76 -9.11 37.77 -19.45
C THR A 76 -7.86 37.07 -18.93
N VAL A 77 -7.95 35.77 -18.69
CA VAL A 77 -6.81 34.92 -18.35
C VAL A 77 -6.81 33.74 -19.30
N THR A 78 -5.71 33.54 -20.02
CA THR A 78 -5.51 32.34 -20.84
C THR A 78 -4.38 31.53 -20.24
N LEU A 79 -4.66 30.28 -19.90
CA LEU A 79 -3.67 29.30 -19.48
C LEU A 79 -3.65 28.17 -20.52
N SER A 80 -2.49 27.92 -21.15
CA SER A 80 -2.39 26.94 -22.24
C SER A 80 -1.18 26.02 -22.14
N THR A 81 -1.29 24.85 -22.77
CA THR A 81 -0.19 23.90 -22.92
C THR A 81 -0.29 23.12 -24.23
N THR A 82 0.88 22.76 -24.76
CA THR A 82 1.06 21.82 -25.88
C THR A 82 1.74 20.52 -25.44
N GLY A 83 2.01 20.35 -24.14
CA GLY A 83 2.75 19.20 -23.60
C GLY A 83 1.97 17.88 -23.59
N ILE A 84 0.64 17.94 -23.79
CA ILE A 84 -0.22 16.76 -23.93
C ILE A 84 -0.61 16.66 -25.41
N THR A 85 0.02 15.72 -26.13
CA THR A 85 -0.15 15.58 -27.59
C THR A 85 -1.18 14.52 -27.99
N GLN A 86 -1.68 13.74 -27.03
CA GLN A 86 -2.69 12.73 -27.24
C GLN A 86 -4.10 13.35 -27.34
N GLN A 87 -5.08 12.58 -27.82
CA GLN A 87 -6.49 12.98 -27.79
C GLN A 87 -6.94 13.18 -26.36
N VAL A 88 -7.44 14.37 -26.03
CA VAL A 88 -8.03 14.71 -24.74
C VAL A 88 -9.52 14.34 -24.79
N SER A 89 -10.04 13.82 -23.68
CA SER A 89 -11.47 13.46 -23.55
C SER A 89 -12.17 14.27 -22.46
N LYS A 90 -11.42 14.67 -21.43
CA LYS A 90 -11.95 15.38 -20.27
C LYS A 90 -10.91 16.28 -19.65
N ILE A 91 -11.34 17.46 -19.22
CA ILE A 91 -10.56 18.40 -18.43
C ILE A 91 -11.38 18.78 -17.20
N VAL A 92 -10.79 18.62 -16.02
CA VAL A 92 -11.41 19.04 -14.74
C VAL A 92 -10.57 20.17 -14.17
N VAL A 93 -11.22 21.28 -13.82
CA VAL A 93 -10.55 22.44 -13.24
C VAL A 93 -11.23 22.78 -11.92
N GLU A 94 -10.50 22.68 -10.82
CA GLU A 94 -10.97 23.20 -9.54
C GLU A 94 -10.67 24.70 -9.48
N THR A 95 -11.72 25.52 -9.51
CA THR A 95 -11.60 26.97 -9.69
C THR A 95 -12.66 27.74 -8.87
N SER A 96 -12.38 29.01 -8.60
CA SER A 96 -13.33 29.92 -7.94
C SER A 96 -13.01 31.38 -8.23
N GLY A 97 -13.91 32.28 -7.81
CA GLY A 97 -13.64 33.71 -7.75
C GLY A 97 -13.64 34.28 -6.33
N ALA A 98 -13.37 35.57 -6.22
CA ALA A 98 -13.65 36.32 -4.99
C ALA A 98 -15.15 36.56 -4.82
N ARG A 99 -15.54 37.16 -3.70
CA ARG A 99 -16.94 37.54 -3.45
C ARG A 99 -17.46 38.41 -4.60
N ASP A 100 -18.68 38.10 -5.06
CA ASP A 100 -19.39 38.79 -6.14
C ASP A 100 -18.74 38.66 -7.53
N ILE A 101 -17.92 37.62 -7.77
CA ILE A 101 -17.34 37.35 -9.09
C ILE A 101 -18.45 37.20 -10.15
N SER A 102 -18.21 37.80 -11.32
CA SER A 102 -18.98 37.52 -12.55
C SER A 102 -18.00 37.10 -13.65
N ALA A 103 -17.61 35.83 -13.66
CA ALA A 103 -16.66 35.31 -14.63
C ALA A 103 -17.07 33.94 -15.17
N THR A 104 -16.62 33.63 -16.37
CA THR A 104 -16.75 32.31 -16.99
C THR A 104 -15.40 31.68 -17.24
N LEU A 105 -15.38 30.35 -17.33
CA LEU A 105 -14.27 29.54 -17.82
C LEU A 105 -14.74 28.77 -19.05
N GLU A 106 -14.02 28.93 -20.16
CA GLU A 106 -14.17 28.16 -21.39
C GLU A 106 -12.91 27.32 -21.63
N VAL A 107 -13.11 26.12 -22.19
CA VAL A 107 -12.02 25.18 -22.47
C VAL A 107 -12.03 24.79 -23.94
N SER A 108 -10.85 24.73 -24.55
CA SER A 108 -10.70 24.19 -25.90
C SER A 108 -9.45 23.33 -26.03
N VAL A 109 -9.50 22.35 -26.95
CA VAL A 109 -8.36 21.49 -27.31
C VAL A 109 -8.22 21.45 -28.83
N GLY A 110 -7.04 21.83 -29.33
CA GLY A 110 -6.80 21.94 -30.78
C GLY A 110 -7.74 22.92 -31.48
N GLY A 111 -8.27 23.90 -30.75
CA GLY A 111 -9.28 24.86 -31.24
C GLY A 111 -10.73 24.38 -31.16
N ASN A 112 -11.00 23.15 -30.75
CA ASN A 112 -12.35 22.64 -30.53
C ASN A 112 -12.82 22.95 -29.12
N ALA A 113 -14.00 23.55 -28.96
CA ALA A 113 -14.58 23.85 -27.66
C ALA A 113 -14.97 22.57 -26.91
N TYR A 114 -14.72 22.53 -25.61
CA TYR A 114 -15.18 21.49 -24.70
C TYR A 114 -16.32 22.06 -23.87
N ALA A 115 -17.33 21.25 -23.62
CA ALA A 115 -18.56 21.68 -22.96
C ALA A 115 -18.67 21.10 -21.54
N THR A 116 -19.38 21.83 -20.70
CA THR A 116 -19.90 21.35 -19.41
C THR A 116 -21.30 20.75 -19.60
N SER A 117 -21.88 20.16 -18.55
CA SER A 117 -23.29 19.74 -18.56
C SER A 117 -24.26 20.87 -18.86
N ASP A 118 -23.88 22.10 -18.53
CA ASP A 118 -24.75 23.28 -18.56
C ASP A 118 -24.47 24.19 -19.78
N GLY A 119 -23.56 23.77 -20.68
CA GLY A 119 -23.20 24.50 -21.90
C GLY A 119 -21.69 24.67 -22.09
N ASN A 120 -21.29 25.57 -23.00
CA ASN A 120 -19.88 25.72 -23.43
C ASN A 120 -18.97 26.48 -22.44
N ALA A 121 -19.54 27.05 -21.38
CA ALA A 121 -18.82 27.85 -20.41
C ALA A 121 -19.28 27.50 -18.98
N TYR A 122 -18.32 27.45 -18.05
CA TYR A 122 -18.59 27.30 -16.63
C TYR A 122 -18.66 28.67 -15.96
N HIS A 123 -19.73 28.97 -15.24
CA HIS A 123 -19.85 30.20 -14.45
C HIS A 123 -19.17 30.04 -13.09
N LEU A 124 -18.17 30.87 -12.80
CA LEU A 124 -17.43 30.80 -11.54
C LEU A 124 -18.32 31.17 -10.36
N THR A 125 -18.15 30.44 -9.26
CA THR A 125 -18.72 30.80 -7.96
C THR A 125 -17.63 31.29 -7.01
N LYS A 126 -18.02 31.84 -5.85
CA LYS A 126 -17.07 32.23 -4.80
C LYS A 126 -16.44 31.02 -4.08
N GLU A 127 -17.05 29.84 -4.18
CA GLU A 127 -16.58 28.62 -3.54
C GLU A 127 -15.70 27.85 -4.53
N SER A 128 -14.68 27.16 -4.02
CA SER A 128 -13.82 26.30 -4.85
C SER A 128 -14.59 25.05 -5.24
N THR A 129 -14.83 24.87 -6.53
CA THR A 129 -15.61 23.76 -7.08
C THR A 129 -14.95 23.22 -8.34
N GLU A 130 -15.12 21.91 -8.58
CA GLU A 130 -14.64 21.28 -9.81
C GLU A 130 -15.60 21.58 -10.97
N ALA A 131 -15.07 22.19 -12.03
CA ALA A 131 -15.73 22.33 -13.32
C ALA A 131 -15.23 21.25 -14.27
N THR A 132 -16.15 20.46 -14.83
CA THR A 132 -15.81 19.36 -15.76
C THR A 132 -16.18 19.74 -17.18
N PHE A 133 -15.21 19.61 -18.08
CA PHE A 133 -15.34 19.87 -19.50
C PHE A 133 -15.06 18.58 -20.28
N THR A 134 -15.96 18.20 -21.18
CA THR A 134 -15.83 17.02 -22.04
C THR A 134 -15.77 17.43 -23.50
N GLY A 135 -15.07 16.61 -24.29
CA GLY A 135 -14.85 16.82 -25.71
C GLY A 135 -14.03 15.67 -26.28
N SER A 136 -13.61 15.79 -27.53
CA SER A 136 -12.74 14.80 -28.15
C SER A 136 -11.89 15.48 -29.22
N ALA A 137 -10.68 15.87 -28.85
CA ALA A 137 -9.74 16.53 -29.76
C ALA A 137 -8.31 16.39 -29.24
N ALA A 138 -7.33 16.51 -30.13
CA ALA A 138 -5.91 16.61 -29.81
C ALA A 138 -5.38 17.99 -30.20
N GLY A 139 -4.30 18.45 -29.57
CA GLY A 139 -3.66 19.73 -29.85
C GLY A 139 -3.56 20.62 -28.61
N GLU A 140 -3.29 21.91 -28.80
CA GLU A 140 -3.12 22.86 -27.70
C GLU A 140 -4.37 22.91 -26.82
N ILE A 141 -4.19 22.73 -25.51
CA ILE A 141 -5.23 22.91 -24.50
C ILE A 141 -5.23 24.38 -24.07
N LYS A 142 -6.40 25.03 -24.06
CA LYS A 142 -6.59 26.39 -23.53
C LYS A 142 -7.71 26.42 -22.50
N LEU A 143 -7.40 27.01 -21.35
CA LEU A 143 -8.35 27.42 -20.33
C LEU A 143 -8.47 28.95 -20.40
N VAL A 144 -9.63 29.46 -20.81
CA VAL A 144 -9.86 30.90 -20.99
C VAL A 144 -10.89 31.36 -19.97
N TYR A 145 -10.45 32.22 -19.05
CA TYR A 145 -11.35 32.90 -18.14
C TYR A 145 -11.72 34.26 -18.68
N SER A 146 -13.02 34.55 -18.71
CA SER A 146 -13.58 35.86 -19.08
C SER A 146 -14.27 36.47 -17.89
N ASN A 147 -13.70 37.56 -17.37
CA ASN A 147 -14.18 38.27 -16.19
C ASN A 147 -14.93 39.52 -16.61
N SER A 148 -16.13 39.68 -16.08
CA SER A 148 -17.03 40.80 -16.35
C SER A 148 -17.31 41.58 -15.07
N GLU A 149 -17.90 42.76 -15.22
CA GLU A 149 -18.22 43.59 -14.06
C GLU A 149 -19.26 42.91 -13.14
N PRO A 150 -19.06 42.95 -11.80
CA PRO A 150 -17.93 43.57 -11.12
C PRO A 150 -16.66 42.71 -11.22
N LEU A 151 -15.56 43.30 -11.70
CA LEU A 151 -14.31 42.56 -11.89
C LEU A 151 -13.69 42.13 -10.55
N LYS A 152 -13.53 40.82 -10.34
CA LYS A 152 -12.94 40.24 -9.11
C LYS A 152 -11.76 39.33 -9.41
N ALA A 153 -11.06 38.88 -8.36
CA ALA A 153 -9.98 37.90 -8.51
C ALA A 153 -10.52 36.55 -8.98
N ILE A 154 -9.77 35.88 -9.85
CA ILE A 154 -9.96 34.48 -10.25
C ILE A 154 -8.92 33.64 -9.49
N TYR A 155 -9.30 32.42 -9.12
CA TYR A 155 -8.45 31.47 -8.42
C TYR A 155 -8.47 30.11 -9.11
N ILE A 156 -7.30 29.53 -9.35
CA ILE A 156 -7.16 28.18 -9.91
C ILE A 156 -6.47 27.31 -8.86
N LYS A 157 -7.18 26.29 -8.37
CA LYS A 157 -6.66 25.36 -7.35
C LYS A 157 -6.02 24.14 -7.97
N ALA A 158 -6.70 23.49 -8.91
CA ALA A 158 -6.18 22.28 -9.55
C ALA A 158 -6.63 22.13 -11.00
N ILE A 159 -5.84 21.40 -11.78
CA ILE A 159 -6.11 21.05 -13.18
C ILE A 159 -5.87 19.55 -13.33
N LYS A 160 -6.83 18.84 -13.92
CA LYS A 160 -6.70 17.43 -14.33
C LYS A 160 -7.06 17.30 -15.81
N VAL A 161 -6.28 16.56 -16.58
CA VAL A 161 -6.51 16.30 -18.01
C VAL A 161 -6.44 14.80 -18.25
N TYR A 162 -7.45 14.28 -18.92
CA TYR A 162 -7.57 12.87 -19.29
C TYR A 162 -7.39 12.73 -20.80
N TYR A 163 -6.47 11.87 -21.24
CA TYR A 163 -6.07 11.74 -22.64
C TYR A 163 -5.73 10.28 -23.06
N GLY A 164 -5.87 9.94 -24.35
CA GLY A 164 -5.84 8.56 -24.88
C GLY A 164 -7.23 8.09 -25.37
N GLU A 165 -7.31 7.18 -26.36
CA GLU A 165 -8.54 6.90 -27.13
C GLU A 165 -9.74 6.39 -26.29
N GLY A 166 -11.01 6.70 -26.63
CA GLY A 166 -11.47 6.99 -27.99
C GLY A 166 -12.77 7.80 -28.16
N GLU A 167 -13.34 7.57 -29.34
CA GLU A 167 -14.24 8.38 -30.16
C GLU A 167 -15.47 9.02 -29.47
N SER A 168 -15.75 10.25 -29.95
CA SER A 168 -17.06 10.90 -30.06
C SER A 168 -18.05 10.77 -28.89
N GLY A 169 -18.10 11.83 -28.08
CA GLY A 169 -19.36 12.53 -27.77
C GLY A 169 -20.55 11.65 -27.39
N GLY A 170 -20.43 10.92 -26.28
CA GLY A 170 -21.57 10.45 -25.50
C GLY A 170 -21.43 11.02 -24.09
N GLU A 171 -22.55 11.35 -23.45
CA GLU A 171 -22.63 11.60 -22.03
C GLU A 171 -21.86 10.49 -21.28
N ILE A 172 -20.67 10.82 -20.79
CA ILE A 172 -19.89 9.90 -19.98
C ILE A 172 -20.49 10.02 -18.58
N GLU A 173 -21.54 9.23 -18.28
CA GLU A 173 -21.68 8.72 -16.91
C GLU A 173 -20.28 8.28 -16.47
N PRO A 174 -19.80 8.64 -15.28
CA PRO A 174 -18.42 8.39 -14.87
C PRO A 174 -18.06 6.96 -15.25
N LYS A 175 -17.17 6.77 -16.24
CA LYS A 175 -16.70 5.43 -16.60
C LYS A 175 -16.22 4.85 -15.27
N PRO A 176 -16.83 3.77 -14.76
CA PRO A 176 -16.43 3.18 -13.50
C PRO A 176 -14.92 3.00 -13.57
N GLU A 177 -14.18 3.40 -12.52
CA GLU A 177 -12.77 3.05 -12.41
C GLU A 177 -12.65 1.60 -12.87
N GLU A 178 -11.88 1.35 -13.93
CA GLU A 178 -11.81 0.02 -14.51
C GLU A 178 -11.19 -0.89 -13.46
N ILE A 179 -12.04 -1.67 -12.81
CA ILE A 179 -11.64 -2.50 -11.68
C ILE A 179 -10.75 -3.59 -12.26
N ALA A 180 -9.45 -3.48 -12.03
CA ALA A 180 -8.50 -4.49 -12.50
C ALA A 180 -8.81 -5.83 -11.82
N SER A 181 -9.12 -6.85 -12.60
CA SER A 181 -9.32 -8.21 -12.07
C SER A 181 -7.96 -8.89 -11.96
N VAL A 182 -7.61 -9.33 -10.76
CA VAL A 182 -6.37 -10.07 -10.46
C VAL A 182 -6.70 -11.37 -9.72
N ALA A 183 -5.95 -12.43 -10.00
CA ALA A 183 -6.22 -13.78 -9.52
C ALA A 183 -5.21 -14.27 -8.44
N SER A 184 -4.32 -13.39 -7.99
CA SER A 184 -3.34 -13.70 -6.95
C SER A 184 -2.86 -12.44 -6.21
N ILE A 185 -2.27 -12.63 -5.03
CA ILE A 185 -1.64 -11.54 -4.27
C ILE A 185 -0.44 -10.96 -5.01
N ALA A 186 0.34 -11.77 -5.74
CA ALA A 186 1.46 -11.28 -6.54
C ALA A 186 0.98 -10.34 -7.68
N GLU A 187 -0.08 -10.72 -8.39
CA GLU A 187 -0.68 -9.87 -9.42
C GLU A 187 -1.23 -8.57 -8.83
N LEU A 188 -1.90 -8.65 -7.67
CA LEU A 188 -2.33 -7.46 -6.93
C LEU A 188 -1.15 -6.55 -6.56
N ASN A 189 -0.04 -7.14 -6.10
CA ASN A 189 1.15 -6.42 -5.69
C ASN A 189 1.88 -5.76 -6.87
N ALA A 190 1.71 -6.28 -8.08
CA ALA A 190 2.26 -5.71 -9.32
C ALA A 190 1.43 -4.54 -9.88
N LEU A 191 0.21 -4.31 -9.37
CA LEU A 191 -0.60 -3.16 -9.77
C LEU A 191 0.02 -1.84 -9.30
N LYS A 192 -0.33 -0.75 -10.00
CA LYS A 192 0.12 0.59 -9.63
C LYS A 192 -0.49 0.99 -8.30
N ASP A 193 0.30 1.72 -7.50
CA ASP A 193 -0.21 2.35 -6.29
C ASP A 193 -1.40 3.26 -6.61
N GLY A 194 -2.47 3.12 -5.83
CA GLY A 194 -3.72 3.83 -6.01
C GLY A 194 -4.73 3.20 -6.99
N GLN A 195 -4.40 2.10 -7.65
CA GLN A 195 -5.31 1.43 -8.58
C GLN A 195 -6.42 0.65 -7.85
N VAL A 196 -7.67 0.77 -8.30
CA VAL A 196 -8.78 -0.06 -7.81
C VAL A 196 -8.76 -1.42 -8.51
N ALA A 197 -8.93 -2.48 -7.73
CA ALA A 197 -8.84 -3.85 -8.20
C ALA A 197 -9.93 -4.74 -7.57
N ALA A 198 -10.24 -5.83 -8.25
CA ALA A 198 -10.97 -6.98 -7.75
C ALA A 198 -9.96 -8.12 -7.62
N LEU A 199 -9.62 -8.49 -6.39
CA LEU A 199 -8.83 -9.67 -6.10
C LEU A 199 -9.75 -10.88 -6.00
N TYR A 200 -9.49 -11.89 -6.80
CA TYR A 200 -10.05 -13.22 -6.66
C TYR A 200 -9.03 -14.15 -6.01
N LEU A 201 -9.38 -14.70 -4.85
CA LEU A 201 -8.63 -15.77 -4.20
C LEU A 201 -9.34 -17.09 -4.48
N SER A 202 -8.78 -17.91 -5.36
CA SER A 202 -9.30 -19.26 -5.57
C SER A 202 -9.04 -20.12 -4.33
N ASP A 203 -9.78 -21.22 -4.20
CA ASP A 203 -9.52 -22.24 -3.18
C ASP A 203 -8.08 -22.77 -3.28
N GLU A 204 -7.61 -22.98 -4.52
CA GLU A 204 -6.27 -23.46 -4.87
C GLU A 204 -5.14 -22.47 -4.51
N ALA A 205 -5.45 -21.17 -4.41
CA ALA A 205 -4.49 -20.17 -3.92
C ALA A 205 -4.10 -20.42 -2.46
N ASN A 206 -4.94 -21.17 -1.73
CA ASN A 206 -4.75 -21.58 -0.36
C ASN A 206 -4.45 -20.40 0.57
N ALA A 207 -5.12 -19.26 0.33
CA ALA A 207 -4.87 -18.05 1.09
C ALA A 207 -5.20 -18.25 2.57
N ARG A 208 -4.30 -17.81 3.45
CA ARG A 208 -4.39 -17.93 4.91
C ARG A 208 -4.23 -16.59 5.58
N VAL A 209 -5.02 -16.37 6.63
CA VAL A 209 -4.80 -15.26 7.55
C VAL A 209 -3.56 -15.56 8.40
N THR A 210 -2.51 -14.77 8.22
CA THR A 210 -1.27 -14.91 9.01
C THR A 210 -1.32 -14.09 10.29
N PHE A 211 -2.07 -13.00 10.32
CA PHE A 211 -2.32 -12.20 11.52
C PHE A 211 -3.53 -11.28 11.30
N ALA A 212 -4.28 -10.98 12.36
CA ALA A 212 -5.36 -10.01 12.32
C ALA A 212 -5.41 -9.22 13.64
N HIS A 213 -5.38 -7.90 13.55
CA HIS A 213 -5.44 -6.99 14.69
C HIS A 213 -6.06 -5.66 14.28
N ASP A 214 -7.13 -5.25 14.97
CA ASP A 214 -7.91 -4.06 14.67
C ASP A 214 -8.30 -3.94 13.18
N LYS A 215 -7.68 -3.02 12.46
CA LYS A 215 -7.93 -2.70 11.05
C LYS A 215 -7.00 -3.44 10.10
N TYR A 216 -6.05 -4.20 10.62
CA TYR A 216 -5.02 -4.88 9.84
C TYR A 216 -5.33 -6.37 9.78
N ILE A 217 -5.44 -6.90 8.57
CA ILE A 217 -5.54 -8.34 8.33
C ILE A 217 -4.45 -8.71 7.33
N TYR A 218 -3.50 -9.51 7.76
CA TYR A 218 -2.40 -9.98 6.93
C TYR A 218 -2.80 -11.31 6.31
N LEU A 219 -2.76 -11.35 4.99
CA LEU A 219 -3.03 -12.53 4.20
C LEU A 219 -1.77 -12.96 3.47
N ARG A 220 -1.63 -14.27 3.32
CA ARG A 220 -0.64 -14.89 2.45
C ARG A 220 -1.29 -15.98 1.63
N ASP A 221 -1.05 -15.95 0.33
CA ASP A 221 -1.36 -17.04 -0.60
C ASP A 221 -0.07 -17.71 -1.07
N ASN A 222 -0.17 -18.62 -2.03
CA ASN A 222 0.99 -19.29 -2.60
C ASN A 222 1.89 -18.39 -3.49
N THR A 223 1.51 -17.13 -3.73
CA THR A 223 2.23 -16.17 -4.58
C THR A 223 2.84 -15.00 -3.80
N GLY A 224 2.32 -14.66 -2.61
CA GLY A 224 2.86 -13.59 -1.78
C GLY A 224 1.97 -13.21 -0.61
N ALA A 225 2.31 -12.07 0.02
CA ALA A 225 1.61 -11.52 1.17
C ALA A 225 1.07 -10.10 0.91
N VAL A 226 -0.02 -9.75 1.58
CA VAL A 226 -0.64 -8.41 1.54
C VAL A 226 -1.35 -8.08 2.85
N CYS A 227 -1.36 -6.81 3.21
CA CYS A 227 -2.19 -6.31 4.30
C CYS A 227 -3.54 -5.82 3.76
N LEU A 228 -4.64 -6.46 4.13
CA LEU A 228 -5.96 -5.85 3.99
C LEU A 228 -6.14 -4.80 5.10
N TYR A 229 -6.34 -3.55 4.71
CA TYR A 229 -6.43 -2.43 5.65
C TYR A 229 -7.82 -1.80 5.66
N ASN A 230 -8.40 -1.71 6.85
CA ASN A 230 -9.69 -1.09 7.13
C ASN A 230 -10.86 -1.72 6.36
N ILE A 231 -10.76 -3.01 6.02
CA ILE A 231 -11.84 -3.80 5.43
C ILE A 231 -12.79 -4.25 6.55
N ASP A 232 -14.10 -4.03 6.37
CA ASP A 232 -15.12 -4.46 7.33
C ASP A 232 -15.39 -5.97 7.22
N LYS A 233 -14.39 -6.76 7.62
CA LYS A 233 -14.47 -8.22 7.68
C LYS A 233 -13.68 -8.71 8.88
N LYS A 234 -14.33 -9.44 9.78
CA LYS A 234 -13.62 -10.10 10.88
C LYS A 234 -13.00 -11.39 10.38
N MET A 235 -11.71 -11.55 10.64
CA MET A 235 -10.94 -12.75 10.35
C MET A 235 -10.03 -13.06 11.54
N THR A 236 -9.69 -14.33 11.72
CA THR A 236 -8.77 -14.77 12.76
C THR A 236 -7.63 -15.57 12.15
N TYR A 237 -6.51 -15.66 12.89
CA TYR A 237 -5.35 -16.43 12.48
C TYR A 237 -5.73 -17.82 11.94
N ASN A 238 -5.03 -18.19 10.86
CA ASN A 238 -5.08 -19.46 10.17
C ASN A 238 -6.39 -19.77 9.42
N GLN A 239 -7.37 -18.86 9.36
CA GLN A 239 -8.55 -19.07 8.53
C GLN A 239 -8.16 -19.13 7.04
N HIS A 240 -8.79 -20.05 6.31
CA HIS A 240 -8.78 -20.09 4.85
C HIS A 240 -9.60 -18.93 4.32
N VAL A 241 -9.07 -18.20 3.34
CA VAL A 241 -9.77 -17.10 2.68
C VAL A 241 -9.95 -17.43 1.21
N ALA A 242 -11.17 -17.27 0.69
CA ALA A 242 -11.49 -17.50 -0.71
C ALA A 242 -12.60 -16.56 -1.19
N GLY A 243 -12.67 -16.37 -2.51
CA GLY A 243 -13.69 -15.54 -3.17
C GLY A 243 -13.17 -14.17 -3.57
N TYR A 244 -14.07 -13.19 -3.66
CA TYR A 244 -13.79 -11.88 -4.24
C TYR A 244 -13.77 -10.77 -3.22
N ILE A 245 -12.82 -9.86 -3.37
CA ILE A 245 -12.79 -8.58 -2.67
C ILE A 245 -12.40 -7.46 -3.64
N THR A 246 -13.15 -6.35 -3.60
CA THR A 246 -12.77 -5.11 -4.28
C THR A 246 -12.21 -4.10 -3.31
N GLY A 247 -11.28 -3.28 -3.77
CA GLY A 247 -10.61 -2.28 -2.96
C GLY A 247 -9.53 -1.55 -3.75
N LYS A 248 -8.73 -0.75 -3.05
CA LYS A 248 -7.66 0.03 -3.66
C LYS A 248 -6.30 -0.54 -3.31
N LYS A 249 -5.52 -0.92 -4.33
CA LYS A 249 -4.11 -1.24 -4.13
C LYS A 249 -3.39 0.01 -3.65
N THR A 250 -2.67 -0.13 -2.55
CA THR A 250 -1.90 0.92 -1.91
C THR A 250 -0.55 0.40 -1.42
N VAL A 251 0.31 1.30 -0.95
CA VAL A 251 1.52 0.98 -0.20
C VAL A 251 1.55 1.80 1.09
N ILE A 252 1.81 1.15 2.24
CA ILE A 252 2.07 1.82 3.52
C ILE A 252 3.58 1.74 3.75
N GLY A 253 4.30 2.84 3.55
CA GLY A 253 5.76 2.80 3.46
C GLY A 253 6.19 1.99 2.24
N ASN A 254 6.80 0.82 2.47
CA ASN A 254 7.11 -0.19 1.46
C ASN A 254 6.18 -1.43 1.52
N MET A 255 5.24 -1.46 2.46
CA MET A 255 4.38 -2.62 2.70
C MET A 255 3.21 -2.65 1.71
N PRO A 256 2.98 -3.76 0.97
CA PRO A 256 1.83 -3.89 0.10
C PRO A 256 0.54 -3.93 0.92
N ALA A 257 -0.39 -3.04 0.61
CA ALA A 257 -1.67 -2.96 1.28
C ALA A 257 -2.83 -2.89 0.28
N PHE A 258 -3.96 -3.50 0.64
CA PHE A 258 -5.22 -3.40 -0.07
C PHE A 258 -6.24 -2.74 0.84
N THR A 259 -6.55 -1.49 0.54
CA THR A 259 -7.27 -0.59 1.45
C THR A 259 -8.73 -0.46 1.05
N ALA A 260 -9.57 -0.24 2.05
CA ALA A 260 -10.95 0.14 1.81
C ALA A 260 -11.05 1.45 1.00
N SER A 261 -11.94 1.45 0.00
CA SER A 261 -12.33 2.58 -0.83
C SER A 261 -13.87 2.66 -0.92
N PRO A 262 -14.45 3.70 -1.54
CA PRO A 262 -15.89 3.76 -1.78
C PRO A 262 -16.45 2.58 -2.61
N THR A 263 -15.58 1.89 -3.38
CA THR A 263 -15.93 0.73 -4.21
C THR A 263 -15.66 -0.60 -3.51
N THR A 264 -15.25 -0.60 -2.24
CA THR A 264 -14.92 -1.82 -1.50
C THR A 264 -16.15 -2.68 -1.25
N ASN A 265 -16.01 -3.95 -1.60
CA ASN A 265 -16.99 -4.99 -1.37
C ASN A 265 -16.25 -6.29 -0.99
N ALA A 266 -16.53 -6.80 0.21
CA ALA A 266 -16.00 -8.07 0.72
C ALA A 266 -17.12 -9.09 1.01
N TYR A 267 -18.33 -8.88 0.46
CA TYR A 267 -19.46 -9.79 0.66
C TYR A 267 -19.20 -11.19 0.07
N MET A 268 -18.48 -11.25 -1.05
CA MET A 268 -18.09 -12.50 -1.69
C MET A 268 -16.76 -13.06 -1.16
N LEU A 269 -16.17 -12.44 -0.14
CA LEU A 269 -14.99 -12.95 0.53
C LEU A 269 -15.42 -13.83 1.70
N ILE A 270 -15.01 -15.08 1.70
CA ILE A 270 -15.34 -16.07 2.73
C ILE A 270 -14.08 -16.35 3.52
N ALA A 271 -14.22 -16.40 4.85
CA ALA A 271 -13.19 -16.86 5.76
C ALA A 271 -13.75 -18.07 6.52
N ALA A 272 -12.98 -19.16 6.57
CA ALA A 272 -13.40 -20.40 7.22
C ALA A 272 -12.24 -21.01 8.01
N ASP A 273 -12.57 -21.65 9.12
CA ASP A 273 -11.60 -22.40 9.91
C ASP A 273 -11.09 -23.61 9.10
N PRO A 274 -9.77 -23.84 8.97
CA PRO A 274 -9.27 -25.08 8.40
C PRO A 274 -9.78 -26.30 9.16
N VAL A 275 -9.99 -27.39 8.42
CA VAL A 275 -10.59 -28.63 8.95
C VAL A 275 -9.51 -29.65 9.22
N THR A 276 -8.67 -29.92 8.22
CA THR A 276 -7.61 -30.94 8.28
C THR A 276 -6.23 -30.40 7.90
N GLU A 277 -6.17 -29.19 7.37
CA GLU A 277 -4.94 -28.55 6.93
C GLU A 277 -4.05 -28.18 8.13
N PRO A 278 -2.73 -28.33 8.01
CA PRO A 278 -1.81 -27.85 9.03
C PRO A 278 -1.94 -26.32 9.18
N ASN A 279 -1.52 -25.81 10.35
CA ASN A 279 -1.43 -24.37 10.53
C ASN A 279 -0.41 -23.78 9.55
N VAL A 280 -0.69 -22.57 9.07
CA VAL A 280 0.32 -21.78 8.39
C VAL A 280 1.44 -21.48 9.39
N GLU A 281 2.69 -21.66 8.97
CA GLU A 281 3.89 -21.40 9.77
C GLU A 281 4.59 -20.10 9.29
N PRO A 282 5.41 -19.47 10.14
CA PRO A 282 6.24 -18.33 9.73
C PRO A 282 7.30 -18.77 8.71
N ILE A 283 7.63 -17.89 7.75
CA ILE A 283 8.77 -18.13 6.84
C ILE A 283 10.07 -17.81 7.58
N GLU A 284 11.00 -18.76 7.60
CA GLU A 284 12.35 -18.50 8.10
C GLU A 284 13.11 -17.58 7.13
N THR A 285 13.60 -16.46 7.65
CA THR A 285 14.35 -15.46 6.90
C THR A 285 15.52 -14.90 7.73
N THR A 286 16.25 -13.96 7.15
CA THR A 286 17.40 -13.29 7.78
C THR A 286 17.21 -11.78 7.79
N ALA A 287 18.01 -11.05 8.58
CA ALA A 287 17.94 -9.59 8.63
C ALA A 287 18.16 -8.95 7.25
N ALA A 288 19.08 -9.48 6.45
CA ALA A 288 19.39 -8.95 5.12
C ALA A 288 18.28 -9.18 4.09
N ALA A 289 17.50 -10.25 4.23
CA ALA A 289 16.40 -10.62 3.32
C ALA A 289 15.04 -10.12 3.82
N MET A 290 14.95 -9.52 5.01
CA MET A 290 13.67 -9.12 5.60
C MET A 290 12.86 -8.18 4.71
N SER A 291 13.50 -7.30 3.93
CA SER A 291 12.81 -6.41 2.98
C SER A 291 12.11 -7.12 1.81
N GLU A 292 12.37 -8.40 1.59
CA GLU A 292 11.69 -9.20 0.56
C GLU A 292 10.33 -9.75 1.05
N HIS A 293 10.07 -9.65 2.36
CA HIS A 293 8.93 -10.29 3.02
C HIS A 293 7.90 -9.31 3.58
N TYR A 294 7.77 -8.10 3.04
CA TYR A 294 6.79 -7.14 3.52
C TYR A 294 5.37 -7.74 3.60
N ALA A 295 4.65 -7.41 4.68
CA ALA A 295 3.34 -7.96 5.06
C ALA A 295 3.31 -9.47 5.39
N ASP A 296 4.43 -10.17 5.27
CA ASP A 296 4.51 -11.59 5.58
C ASP A 296 4.83 -11.84 7.06
N TRP A 297 4.43 -13.02 7.54
CA TRP A 297 4.79 -13.52 8.85
C TRP A 297 6.06 -14.35 8.76
N VAL A 298 7.10 -13.87 9.42
CA VAL A 298 8.45 -14.44 9.34
C VAL A 298 9.00 -14.80 10.70
N THR A 299 10.01 -15.64 10.70
CA THR A 299 10.89 -15.89 11.83
C THR A 299 12.34 -15.53 11.50
N ILE A 300 13.00 -14.86 12.43
CA ILE A 300 14.44 -14.58 12.37
C ILE A 300 15.06 -15.12 13.66
N LYS A 301 16.05 -15.99 13.49
CA LYS A 301 16.66 -16.74 14.59
C LYS A 301 17.96 -16.11 15.08
N ASN A 302 18.31 -16.42 16.32
CA ASN A 302 19.58 -16.04 16.95
C ASN A 302 19.86 -14.53 16.88
N VAL A 303 18.83 -13.69 17.03
CA VAL A 303 18.98 -12.24 17.01
C VAL A 303 19.56 -11.78 18.34
N LYS A 304 20.79 -11.28 18.31
CA LYS A 304 21.47 -10.73 19.47
C LYS A 304 21.10 -9.27 19.67
N MET A 305 20.40 -8.97 20.74
CA MET A 305 19.85 -7.64 21.00
C MET A 305 20.92 -6.67 21.51
N SER A 306 21.02 -5.49 20.89
CA SER A 306 21.81 -4.37 21.40
C SER A 306 21.03 -3.57 22.44
N ASP A 307 19.71 -3.48 22.29
CA ASP A 307 18.78 -2.84 23.22
C ASP A 307 17.39 -3.50 23.14
N GLY A 308 16.34 -2.85 23.63
CA GLY A 308 14.97 -3.41 23.63
C GLY A 308 14.25 -3.37 22.28
N GLN A 309 14.84 -2.76 21.25
CA GLN A 309 14.22 -2.51 19.94
C GLN A 309 15.13 -2.87 18.75
N GLN A 310 16.44 -2.99 18.97
CA GLN A 310 17.39 -3.32 17.92
C GLN A 310 18.28 -4.50 18.32
N GLY A 311 18.53 -5.38 17.35
CA GLY A 311 19.47 -6.48 17.46
C GLY A 311 20.11 -6.80 16.12
N GLN A 312 20.94 -7.84 16.10
CA GLN A 312 21.64 -8.29 14.91
C GLN A 312 21.62 -9.81 14.81
N ASP A 313 21.38 -10.33 13.62
CA ASP A 313 21.67 -11.72 13.29
C ASP A 313 23.03 -11.82 12.57
N ALA A 314 23.33 -12.97 11.96
CA ALA A 314 24.59 -13.17 11.23
C ALA A 314 24.71 -12.32 9.95
N THR A 315 23.62 -11.71 9.49
CA THR A 315 23.50 -11.04 8.18
C THR A 315 23.31 -9.54 8.27
N GLY A 316 22.77 -9.02 9.38
CA GLY A 316 22.48 -7.61 9.49
C GLY A 316 21.69 -7.22 10.74
N THR A 317 21.11 -6.02 10.68
CA THR A 317 20.35 -5.43 11.79
C THR A 317 18.87 -5.79 11.69
N VAL A 318 18.28 -6.17 12.81
CA VAL A 318 16.84 -6.39 12.98
C VAL A 318 16.30 -5.34 13.92
N ASN A 319 15.34 -4.54 13.45
CA ASN A 319 14.55 -3.67 14.32
C ASN A 319 13.27 -4.41 14.69
N VAL A 320 13.02 -4.59 15.99
CA VAL A 320 11.80 -5.21 16.53
C VAL A 320 10.91 -4.13 17.13
N ALA A 321 9.59 -4.27 16.94
CA ALA A 321 8.63 -3.30 17.43
C ALA A 321 7.33 -3.96 17.89
N ASN A 322 6.70 -3.42 18.94
CA ASN A 322 5.33 -3.73 19.31
C ASN A 322 4.33 -2.84 18.55
N THR A 323 4.35 -2.87 17.22
CA THR A 323 3.54 -1.96 16.38
C THR A 323 2.04 -2.13 16.61
N PHE A 324 1.61 -3.32 17.03
CA PHE A 324 0.21 -3.65 17.27
C PHE A 324 -0.21 -3.48 18.74
N ASN A 325 0.67 -2.95 19.60
CA ASN A 325 0.39 -2.75 21.03
C ASN A 325 -0.21 -4.00 21.72
N VAL A 326 0.30 -5.19 21.40
CA VAL A 326 -0.17 -6.43 22.03
C VAL A 326 0.21 -6.45 23.51
N SER A 327 -0.72 -6.90 24.36
CA SER A 327 -0.64 -6.79 25.83
C SER A 327 0.21 -7.87 26.52
N GLU A 328 0.85 -8.77 25.76
CA GLU A 328 1.69 -9.88 26.25
C GLU A 328 3.14 -9.75 25.73
N TYR A 329 3.68 -8.53 25.79
CA TYR A 329 5.03 -8.23 25.31
C TYR A 329 6.04 -8.34 26.46
N ALA A 330 6.79 -9.45 26.53
CA ALA A 330 7.90 -9.59 27.47
C ALA A 330 9.01 -8.57 27.15
N ASP A 331 9.61 -7.97 28.20
CA ASP A 331 10.69 -7.01 28.02
C ASP A 331 11.91 -7.66 27.35
N ILE A 332 12.26 -7.16 26.16
CA ILE A 332 13.43 -7.61 25.42
C ILE A 332 14.69 -7.02 26.05
N GLN A 333 15.58 -7.91 26.49
CA GLN A 333 16.80 -7.53 27.20
C GLN A 333 18.00 -7.40 26.26
N SER A 334 18.73 -6.29 26.41
CA SER A 334 20.04 -6.08 25.79
C SER A 334 21.02 -7.21 26.14
N GLY A 335 21.84 -7.61 25.17
CA GLY A 335 22.88 -8.62 25.28
C GLY A 335 22.37 -10.07 25.26
N LYS A 336 21.07 -10.30 25.13
CA LYS A 336 20.46 -11.64 25.00
C LYS A 336 20.17 -11.95 23.53
N GLU A 337 20.10 -13.25 23.24
CA GLU A 337 19.74 -13.77 21.91
C GLU A 337 18.30 -14.28 21.93
N TYR A 338 17.56 -14.09 20.85
CA TYR A 338 16.15 -14.51 20.74
C TYR A 338 15.89 -15.09 19.35
N ASP A 339 14.89 -15.97 19.26
CA ASP A 339 14.20 -16.28 18.02
C ASP A 339 12.91 -15.45 17.98
N PHE A 340 12.79 -14.56 17.01
CA PHE A 340 11.63 -13.70 16.87
C PHE A 340 10.66 -14.22 15.81
N PHE A 341 9.39 -13.90 16.01
CA PHE A 341 8.29 -14.16 15.10
C PHE A 341 7.50 -12.86 14.95
N GLY A 342 7.23 -12.43 13.72
CA GLY A 342 6.61 -11.14 13.51
C GLY A 342 6.17 -10.90 12.09
N ILE A 343 5.32 -9.88 11.92
CA ILE A 343 5.00 -9.34 10.60
C ILE A 343 6.11 -8.39 10.18
N VAL A 344 6.67 -8.58 8.99
CA VAL A 344 7.54 -7.58 8.40
C VAL A 344 6.72 -6.36 7.99
N ASN A 345 6.91 -5.27 8.71
CA ASN A 345 6.13 -4.06 8.56
C ASN A 345 6.99 -2.92 8.03
N SER A 346 6.34 -1.99 7.35
CA SER A 346 6.94 -0.73 6.95
C SER A 346 6.08 0.41 7.48
N THR A 347 6.74 1.37 8.12
CA THR A 347 6.08 2.60 8.59
C THR A 347 5.97 3.62 7.44
N ALA A 348 5.19 4.69 7.62
CA ALA A 348 5.10 5.78 6.63
C ALA A 348 6.46 6.43 6.32
N ASP A 349 7.42 6.36 7.25
CA ASP A 349 8.80 6.82 7.08
C ASP A 349 9.71 5.76 6.41
N SER A 350 9.10 4.70 5.87
CA SER A 350 9.77 3.55 5.23
C SER A 350 10.72 2.75 6.13
N ASN A 351 10.63 2.91 7.45
CA ASN A 351 11.40 2.07 8.38
C ASN A 351 10.92 0.62 8.31
N LEU A 352 11.88 -0.28 8.11
CA LEU A 352 11.68 -1.73 8.10
C LEU A 352 11.79 -2.28 9.52
N ASN A 353 10.69 -2.83 10.03
CA ASN A 353 10.61 -3.39 11.37
C ASN A 353 9.94 -4.76 11.36
N LEU A 354 10.40 -5.66 12.22
CA LEU A 354 9.69 -6.87 12.58
C LEU A 354 8.69 -6.53 13.69
N SER A 355 7.41 -6.45 13.33
CA SER A 355 6.33 -6.21 14.29
C SER A 355 6.01 -7.52 15.00
N LEU A 356 6.45 -7.64 16.25
CA LEU A 356 6.37 -8.91 16.98
C LEU A 356 4.92 -9.29 17.23
N ILE A 357 4.61 -10.54 16.92
CA ILE A 357 3.28 -11.12 17.12
C ILE A 357 3.45 -12.57 17.57
N HIS A 358 2.51 -13.01 18.40
CA HIS A 358 2.27 -14.42 18.66
C HIS A 358 0.88 -14.76 18.11
N ASN A 359 0.79 -15.87 17.40
CA ASN A 359 -0.48 -16.38 16.90
C ASN A 359 -0.81 -17.65 17.66
N VAL A 360 -2.05 -17.80 18.13
CA VAL A 360 -2.50 -19.04 18.75
C VAL A 360 -3.61 -19.62 17.89
N ALA A 361 -3.35 -20.77 17.25
CA ALA A 361 -4.41 -21.55 16.61
C ALA A 361 -5.11 -22.43 17.64
N TYR A 362 -6.43 -22.53 17.54
CA TYR A 362 -7.18 -23.54 18.29
C TYR A 362 -6.77 -24.94 17.83
N LYS A 363 -6.56 -25.83 18.81
CA LYS A 363 -6.30 -27.25 18.57
C LYS A 363 -7.50 -27.88 17.84
N ARG A 364 -7.23 -28.59 16.75
CA ARG A 364 -8.22 -29.28 15.91
C ARG A 364 -7.74 -30.70 15.59
N THR A 365 -8.65 -31.57 15.16
CA THR A 365 -8.29 -32.92 14.68
C THR A 365 -7.38 -32.79 13.45
N GLY A 366 -6.17 -33.35 13.50
CA GLY A 366 -5.17 -33.21 12.42
C GLY A 366 -4.26 -31.99 12.54
N ASN A 367 -4.56 -31.05 13.45
CA ASN A 367 -3.63 -29.97 13.81
C ASN A 367 -2.56 -30.54 14.76
N PRO A 368 -1.25 -30.44 14.46
CA PRO A 368 -0.22 -30.71 15.46
C PRO A 368 -0.50 -29.87 16.72
N ALA A 369 -0.19 -30.41 17.89
CA ALA A 369 -0.32 -29.64 19.13
C ALA A 369 0.57 -28.40 18.98
N ALA A 370 -0.04 -27.23 18.83
CA ALA A 370 0.68 -25.97 18.77
C ALA A 370 1.23 -25.70 20.17
N ASP A 371 2.45 -26.19 20.45
CA ASP A 371 3.30 -25.64 21.50
C ASP A 371 3.76 -24.26 20.99
N MET A 372 2.97 -23.24 21.26
CA MET A 372 3.36 -21.85 21.01
C MET A 372 3.35 -21.12 22.35
N GLN A 373 4.52 -21.09 23.00
CA GLN A 373 4.73 -20.22 24.15
C GLN A 373 4.66 -18.77 23.67
N ALA A 374 3.79 -17.99 24.31
CA ALA A 374 3.58 -16.56 24.05
C ALA A 374 4.77 -15.68 24.46
N ASP A 375 5.77 -16.27 25.11
CA ASP A 375 6.89 -15.54 25.68
C ASP A 375 8.09 -15.59 24.72
N PHE A 376 8.51 -14.43 24.21
CA PHE A 376 9.82 -14.26 23.58
C PHE A 376 10.91 -14.37 24.65
N LEU A 377 11.22 -15.61 25.03
CA LEU A 377 12.24 -15.89 26.03
C LEU A 377 13.63 -15.82 25.38
N PRO A 378 14.63 -15.27 26.10
CA PRO A 378 15.99 -15.30 25.61
C PRO A 378 16.41 -16.76 25.42
N LEU A 379 17.04 -17.05 24.28
CA LEU A 379 17.68 -18.32 24.02
C LEU A 379 18.66 -18.62 25.15
N THR A 380 18.31 -19.60 25.97
CA THR A 380 19.26 -20.19 26.90
C THR A 380 20.13 -21.15 26.09
N PRO A 381 21.47 -21.05 26.15
CA PRO A 381 22.32 -22.03 25.48
C PRO A 381 21.92 -23.44 25.95
N THR A 382 21.33 -24.23 25.06
CA THR A 382 20.80 -25.58 25.34
C THR A 382 21.90 -26.61 25.59
N GLY A 383 23.13 -26.19 25.85
CA GLY A 383 24.29 -27.05 25.90
C GLY A 383 24.79 -27.41 27.30
N ILE A 384 24.61 -26.54 28.30
CA ILE A 384 25.37 -26.65 29.56
C ILE A 384 24.55 -26.21 30.78
N HIS A 385 24.19 -27.17 31.64
CA HIS A 385 23.43 -26.91 32.87
C HIS A 385 24.34 -26.52 34.04
N GLN A 386 23.86 -25.72 34.99
CA GLN A 386 24.59 -25.48 36.24
C GLN A 386 24.40 -26.67 37.20
N MET A 387 25.48 -27.13 37.83
CA MET A 387 25.42 -28.29 38.72
C MET A 387 24.94 -27.91 40.12
N ASN A 388 23.72 -28.30 40.49
CA ASN A 388 23.24 -28.25 41.87
C ASN A 388 23.60 -29.54 42.60
N MET A 389 24.65 -29.49 43.44
CA MET A 389 25.13 -30.63 44.23
C MET A 389 24.30 -30.83 45.50
N GLU A 390 23.00 -31.11 45.37
CA GLU A 390 22.23 -31.68 46.48
C GLU A 390 22.21 -33.22 46.35
N GLN A 391 23.07 -33.85 47.15
CA GLN A 391 23.02 -35.23 47.63
C GLN A 391 22.52 -36.31 46.66
N ASN A 392 23.41 -36.81 45.78
CA ASN A 392 23.27 -38.17 45.25
C ASN A 392 24.65 -38.83 45.10
N LYS A 393 24.92 -39.82 45.95
CA LYS A 393 26.24 -40.49 46.05
C LYS A 393 26.59 -41.42 44.88
N ASN A 394 25.68 -41.62 43.92
CA ASN A 394 25.83 -42.61 42.83
C ASN A 394 25.68 -41.99 41.43
N ILE A 395 26.29 -40.84 41.16
CA ILE A 395 26.26 -40.21 39.83
C ILE A 395 27.54 -40.57 39.06
N ILE A 396 27.38 -41.03 37.80
CA ILE A 396 28.50 -41.24 36.88
C ILE A 396 28.79 -39.91 36.16
N VAL A 397 30.02 -39.42 36.30
CA VAL A 397 30.48 -38.16 35.71
C VAL A 397 31.64 -38.45 34.77
N TYR A 398 31.65 -37.79 33.61
CA TYR A 398 32.76 -37.78 32.68
C TYR A 398 33.29 -36.36 32.49
N ASP A 399 34.58 -36.21 32.22
CA ASP A 399 35.13 -34.96 31.69
C ASP A 399 34.93 -34.85 30.16
N LEU A 400 35.33 -33.73 29.56
CA LEU A 400 35.22 -33.52 28.11
C LEU A 400 36.07 -34.50 27.28
N MET A 401 37.06 -35.16 27.90
CA MET A 401 37.90 -36.18 27.25
C MET A 401 37.31 -37.59 27.39
N GLY A 402 36.10 -37.71 27.95
CA GLY A 402 35.42 -38.99 28.14
C GLY A 402 35.98 -39.84 29.29
N ARG A 403 36.83 -39.27 30.16
CA ARG A 403 37.36 -39.97 31.33
C ARG A 403 36.33 -39.91 32.46
N ARG A 404 36.10 -41.05 33.13
CA ARG A 404 35.22 -41.10 34.31
C ARG A 404 35.88 -40.38 35.49
N ILE A 405 35.18 -39.43 36.11
CA ILE A 405 35.64 -38.62 37.25
C ILE A 405 34.79 -38.91 38.47
N SER A 406 35.40 -39.00 39.65
CA SER A 406 34.66 -39.07 40.92
C SER A 406 34.03 -37.71 41.23
N PRO A 407 32.74 -37.64 41.64
CA PRO A 407 32.09 -36.36 42.00
C PRO A 407 32.88 -35.53 43.04
N SER A 408 33.58 -36.19 43.95
CA SER A 408 34.44 -35.58 44.98
C SER A 408 35.70 -34.89 44.44
N GLN A 409 36.14 -35.25 43.22
CA GLN A 409 37.35 -34.74 42.58
C GLN A 409 37.06 -33.72 41.47
N MET A 410 35.80 -33.34 41.29
CA MET A 410 35.41 -32.35 40.30
C MET A 410 35.90 -30.96 40.74
N THR A 411 36.75 -30.35 39.93
CA THR A 411 37.18 -28.95 40.01
C THR A 411 36.28 -28.07 39.13
N LYS A 412 36.59 -26.77 38.96
CA LYS A 412 35.85 -25.90 38.03
C LYS A 412 36.04 -26.39 36.59
N GLY A 413 34.94 -26.57 35.85
CA GLY A 413 35.01 -27.07 34.47
C GLY A 413 33.69 -27.61 33.92
N VAL A 414 33.73 -28.09 32.68
CA VAL A 414 32.58 -28.71 31.99
C VAL A 414 32.65 -30.22 32.12
N TYR A 415 31.53 -30.83 32.49
CA TYR A 415 31.38 -32.25 32.76
C TYR A 415 30.18 -32.83 32.01
N ILE A 416 30.23 -34.11 31.67
CA ILE A 416 29.12 -34.85 31.07
C ILE A 416 28.52 -35.77 32.13
N ILE A 417 27.24 -35.58 32.43
CA ILE A 417 26.47 -36.40 33.36
C ILE A 417 25.20 -36.86 32.64
N ASN A 418 24.99 -38.18 32.55
CA ASN A 418 23.84 -38.77 31.86
C ASN A 418 23.66 -38.21 30.43
N GLY A 419 24.75 -38.05 29.69
CA GLY A 419 24.74 -37.57 28.30
C GLY A 419 24.51 -36.06 28.13
N LYS A 420 24.36 -35.30 29.22
CA LYS A 420 24.18 -33.83 29.20
C LYS A 420 25.42 -33.13 29.74
N LYS A 421 25.74 -31.94 29.24
CA LYS A 421 26.88 -31.17 29.76
C LYS A 421 26.45 -30.28 30.94
N TYR A 422 27.32 -30.16 31.93
CA TYR A 422 27.15 -29.35 33.12
C TYR A 422 28.41 -28.53 33.41
N VAL A 423 28.28 -27.35 34.01
CA VAL A 423 29.39 -26.59 34.57
C VAL A 423 29.33 -26.65 36.09
N LYS A 424 30.50 -26.92 36.70
CA LYS A 424 30.73 -26.83 38.15
C LYS A 424 31.56 -25.59 38.47
#